data_AF-A0AAU5E854-F1
#
_entry.id   AF-A0AAU5E854-F1
#
_cell.length_a   1.000
_cell.length_b   1.000
_cell.length_c   1.000
_cell.angle_alpha   90.00
_cell.angle_beta   90.00
_cell.angle_gamma   90.00
#
_symmetry.space_group_name_H-M   'P 1'
#
loop_
_entity.id
_entity.type
_entity.pdbx_description
1 polymer ?
#
loop_
_entity_poly.entity_id
_entity_poly.type
_entity_poly.pdbx_seq_one_letter_code
_entity_poly.pdbx_strand_id
1 'polypeptide(L)'
;MKIRTLAAAALLLGCLTACGKAAEAPSEEPASRDAKTSDGSANLEPTPADTAGQADPETTKYLKSVGVTPALVEKLAVIGQANNYGISIEKPMTAEQKQGLAVGQVMNCQDVNIGERTYQDLKEDDMSSGATQEQVDEMYGFLKSSFCPYVQPERAS
;
A
#
# COMPACT_ATOMS: atom_id res chain seq x y z
N MET A 1 36.21 -29.80 24.48
CA MET A 1 35.20 -30.85 24.73
C MET A 1 34.20 -30.37 25.78
N LYS A 2 32.95 -30.11 25.37
CA LYS A 2 31.73 -30.17 26.20
C LYS A 2 30.52 -29.95 25.26
N ILE A 3 29.87 -31.06 24.91
CA ILE A 3 28.59 -31.15 24.18
C ILE A 3 27.48 -31.05 25.22
N ARG A 4 26.46 -30.19 25.03
CA ARG A 4 25.10 -30.28 25.60
C ARG A 4 24.16 -29.32 24.85
N THR A 5 22.89 -29.55 24.53
CA THR A 5 21.95 -30.68 24.37
C THR A 5 20.71 -30.02 23.74
N LEU A 6 20.06 -30.66 22.77
CA LEU A 6 18.77 -30.25 22.18
C LEU A 6 17.63 -30.25 23.22
N ALA A 7 16.66 -29.34 23.09
CA ALA A 7 15.30 -29.56 23.59
C ALA A 7 14.28 -28.84 22.70
N ALA A 8 13.23 -29.58 22.35
CA ALA A 8 12.17 -29.24 21.42
C ALA A 8 10.84 -28.94 22.15
N ALA A 9 9.93 -28.32 21.38
CA ALA A 9 8.47 -28.42 21.44
C ALA A 9 7.68 -27.77 22.60
N ALA A 10 6.72 -26.93 22.23
CA ALA A 10 5.31 -27.11 22.59
C ALA A 10 4.39 -26.28 21.67
N LEU A 11 3.70 -26.97 20.75
CA LEU A 11 2.50 -26.50 20.06
C LEU A 11 1.35 -26.44 21.07
N LEU A 12 0.64 -25.32 21.14
CA LEU A 12 -0.67 -25.25 21.81
C LEU A 12 -1.74 -24.91 20.79
N LEU A 13 -2.51 -25.96 20.48
CA LEU A 13 -3.73 -26.02 19.70
C LEU A 13 -4.88 -25.46 20.56
N GLY A 14 -5.58 -24.42 20.09
CA GLY A 14 -6.62 -23.74 20.86
C GLY A 14 -7.92 -23.52 20.07
N CYS A 15 -8.83 -24.48 20.20
CA CYS A 15 -10.30 -24.49 20.05
C CYS A 15 -11.02 -23.70 18.95
N LEU A 16 -11.68 -24.48 18.07
CA LEU A 16 -12.91 -24.12 17.37
C LEU A 16 -14.05 -23.80 18.34
N THR A 17 -14.81 -22.74 18.05
CA THR A 17 -16.24 -22.64 18.40
C THR A 17 -17.02 -22.15 17.17
N ALA A 18 -17.89 -23.04 16.68
CA ALA A 18 -18.92 -22.79 15.67
C ALA A 18 -20.26 -22.41 16.33
N CYS A 19 -21.25 -22.07 15.49
CA CYS A 19 -22.64 -21.63 15.73
C CYS A 19 -22.81 -20.11 15.85
N GLY A 20 -23.69 -19.44 15.11
CA GLY A 20 -24.73 -19.76 14.12
C GLY A 20 -25.23 -18.40 13.57
N LYS A 21 -26.22 -18.21 12.71
CA LYS A 21 -27.28 -19.01 12.10
C LYS A 21 -27.87 -18.09 11.01
N ALA A 22 -28.19 -18.65 9.84
CA ALA A 22 -28.80 -17.95 8.71
C ALA A 22 -30.28 -17.61 8.96
N ALA A 23 -30.76 -16.52 8.35
CA ALA A 23 -32.15 -16.18 7.97
C ALA A 23 -32.25 -14.64 7.84
N GLU A 24 -32.90 -13.95 6.91
CA GLU A 24 -33.78 -14.23 5.77
C GLU A 24 -33.83 -12.90 4.96
N ALA A 25 -33.82 -12.94 3.63
CA ALA A 25 -34.38 -11.90 2.76
C ALA A 25 -35.84 -12.32 2.46
N PRO A 26 -36.82 -11.43 2.21
CA PRO A 26 -36.88 -10.71 0.92
C PRO A 26 -37.68 -9.38 0.92
N SER A 27 -37.89 -8.85 -0.31
CA SER A 27 -38.97 -7.96 -0.75
C SER A 27 -38.78 -6.46 -0.46
N GLU A 28 -38.96 -5.50 -1.38
CA GLU A 28 -39.62 -5.43 -2.69
C GLU A 28 -39.11 -4.14 -3.39
N GLU A 29 -38.70 -4.22 -4.65
CA GLU A 29 -38.88 -3.12 -5.63
C GLU A 29 -40.23 -3.39 -6.35
N PRO A 30 -40.82 -2.49 -7.16
CA PRO A 30 -40.40 -1.13 -7.54
C PRO A 30 -41.57 -0.12 -7.53
N ALA A 31 -41.26 1.16 -7.79
CA ALA A 31 -41.99 2.07 -8.69
C ALA A 31 -41.87 3.53 -8.25
N SER A 32 -41.24 4.37 -9.07
CA SER A 32 -42.01 5.21 -9.98
C SER A 32 -41.11 6.18 -10.73
N ARG A 33 -41.51 6.35 -11.99
CA ARG A 33 -41.04 7.29 -12.97
C ARG A 33 -41.08 8.71 -12.41
N ASP A 34 -40.05 9.50 -12.72
CA ASP A 34 -40.26 10.86 -13.21
C ASP A 34 -39.16 11.18 -14.22
N ALA A 35 -39.51 11.00 -15.49
CA ALA A 35 -38.80 11.60 -16.59
C ALA A 35 -39.08 13.11 -16.54
N LYS A 36 -38.12 13.89 -16.05
CA LYS A 36 -38.09 15.33 -16.28
C LYS A 36 -36.93 15.65 -17.20
N THR A 37 -37.26 15.75 -18.48
CA THR A 37 -36.45 16.40 -19.50
C THR A 37 -36.05 17.79 -18.98
N SER A 38 -34.76 17.99 -18.78
CA SER A 38 -34.18 19.31 -18.56
C SER A 38 -33.21 19.54 -19.71
N ASP A 39 -33.69 20.22 -20.75
CA ASP A 39 -32.85 20.87 -21.75
C ASP A 39 -32.00 21.91 -21.04
N GLY A 40 -30.77 21.52 -20.72
CA GLY A 40 -29.72 22.37 -20.24
C GLY A 40 -28.49 22.04 -21.04
N SER A 41 -28.34 22.68 -22.20
CA SER A 41 -27.08 22.71 -22.95
C SER A 41 -26.08 23.51 -22.12
N ALA A 42 -25.53 22.86 -21.09
CA ALA A 42 -24.30 23.26 -20.46
C ALA A 42 -23.19 22.78 -21.38
N ASN A 43 -22.41 23.73 -21.86
CA ASN A 43 -21.14 23.51 -22.51
C ASN A 43 -20.23 22.77 -21.50
N LEU A 44 -20.31 21.44 -21.49
CA LEU A 44 -19.37 20.61 -20.75
C LEU A 44 -18.06 20.68 -21.53
N GLU A 45 -17.20 21.62 -21.14
CA GLU A 45 -15.77 21.36 -21.25
C GLU A 45 -15.54 19.94 -20.70
N PRO A 46 -14.87 19.06 -21.43
CA PRO A 46 -14.61 17.71 -20.94
C PRO A 46 -13.77 17.83 -19.66
N THR A 47 -14.40 17.60 -18.52
CA THR A 47 -13.73 17.26 -17.27
C THR A 47 -12.78 16.10 -17.57
N PRO A 48 -11.47 16.18 -17.26
CA PRO A 48 -10.55 15.09 -17.54
C PRO A 48 -10.84 13.94 -16.56
N ALA A 49 -11.78 13.08 -16.93
CA ALA A 49 -12.08 11.82 -16.25
C ALA A 49 -11.10 10.70 -16.69
N ASP A 50 -10.12 11.01 -17.55
CA ASP A 50 -9.19 10.05 -18.17
C ASP A 50 -7.80 9.99 -17.49
N THR A 51 -7.64 10.55 -16.28
CA THR A 51 -6.35 10.58 -15.58
C THR A 51 -6.06 9.31 -14.77
N ALA A 52 -7.01 8.37 -14.65
CA ALA A 52 -6.82 7.16 -13.86
C ALA A 52 -5.62 6.35 -14.39
N GLY A 53 -4.59 6.19 -13.54
CA GLY A 53 -3.36 5.48 -13.89
C GLY A 53 -2.26 6.31 -14.56
N GLN A 54 -2.46 7.61 -14.78
CA GLN A 54 -1.38 8.53 -15.15
C GLN A 54 -0.62 9.03 -13.92
N ALA A 55 0.63 9.44 -14.10
CA ALA A 55 1.40 10.05 -13.03
C ALA A 55 0.84 11.43 -12.70
N ASP A 56 0.55 11.69 -11.42
CA ASP A 56 0.19 13.03 -10.96
C ASP A 56 1.43 13.95 -10.97
N PRO A 57 1.39 15.10 -11.67
CA PRO A 57 2.53 16.01 -11.75
C PRO A 57 2.95 16.60 -10.41
N GLU A 58 2.00 16.88 -9.51
CA GLU A 58 2.32 17.43 -8.19
C GLU A 58 2.97 16.38 -7.29
N THR A 59 2.50 15.13 -7.33
CA THR A 59 3.15 14.00 -6.64
C THR A 59 4.55 13.74 -7.19
N THR A 60 4.74 13.85 -8.51
CA THR A 60 6.08 13.76 -9.12
C THR A 60 7.01 14.84 -8.57
N LYS A 61 6.51 16.07 -8.47
CA LYS A 61 7.26 17.21 -7.96
C LYS A 61 7.58 17.05 -6.47
N TYR A 62 6.64 16.54 -5.67
CA TYR A 62 6.84 16.19 -4.27
C TYR A 62 7.92 15.12 -4.09
N LEU A 63 7.78 13.95 -4.74
CA LEU A 63 8.76 12.86 -4.64
C LEU A 63 10.17 13.35 -5.01
N LYS A 64 10.27 14.17 -6.06
CA LYS A 64 11.54 14.78 -6.45
C LYS A 64 12.08 15.77 -5.40
N SER A 65 11.23 16.56 -4.74
CA SER A 65 11.67 17.54 -3.73
C SER A 65 12.26 16.86 -2.50
N VAL A 66 11.79 15.65 -2.16
CA VAL A 66 12.33 14.81 -1.08
C VAL A 66 13.43 13.85 -1.53
N GLY A 67 13.95 13.99 -2.76
CA GLY A 67 15.09 13.21 -3.26
C GLY A 67 14.74 11.87 -3.91
N VAL A 68 13.46 11.52 -4.01
CA VAL A 68 13.00 10.30 -4.69
C VAL A 68 12.88 10.55 -6.20
N THR A 69 13.76 9.91 -6.95
CA THR A 69 13.79 10.02 -8.42
C THR A 69 12.80 9.06 -9.09
N PRO A 70 12.37 9.31 -10.35
CA PRO A 70 11.53 8.37 -11.10
C PRO A 70 12.14 6.97 -11.22
N ALA A 71 13.47 6.87 -11.35
CA ALA A 71 14.16 5.59 -11.38
C ALA A 71 14.08 4.83 -10.05
N LEU A 72 14.06 5.55 -8.92
CA LEU A 72 13.90 4.95 -7.60
C LEU A 72 12.46 4.49 -7.36
N VAL A 73 11.47 5.27 -7.85
CA VAL A 73 10.05 4.88 -7.87
C VAL A 73 9.86 3.59 -8.66
N GLU A 74 10.48 3.45 -9.84
CA GLU A 74 10.37 2.23 -10.64
C GLU A 74 10.98 1.01 -9.93
N LYS A 75 12.15 1.16 -9.30
CA LYS A 75 12.76 0.08 -8.51
C LYS A 75 11.88 -0.34 -7.34
N LEU A 76 11.33 0.63 -6.62
CA LEU A 76 10.39 0.37 -5.53
C LEU A 76 9.15 -0.37 -6.04
N ALA A 77 8.60 0.02 -7.19
CA ALA A 77 7.44 -0.62 -7.78
C ALA A 77 7.69 -2.09 -8.15
N VAL A 78 8.85 -2.39 -8.72
CA VAL A 78 9.24 -3.78 -9.04
C VAL A 78 9.30 -4.64 -7.79
N ILE A 79 9.95 -4.14 -6.73
CA ILE A 79 10.09 -4.86 -5.45
C ILE A 79 8.73 -4.97 -4.76
N GLY A 80 7.95 -3.91 -4.74
CA GLY A 80 6.61 -3.90 -4.17
C GLY A 80 5.68 -4.86 -4.88
N GLN A 81 5.67 -4.89 -6.21
CA GLN A 81 4.87 -5.83 -6.97
C GLN A 81 5.28 -7.28 -6.72
N ALA A 82 6.58 -7.58 -6.73
CA ALA A 82 7.09 -8.93 -6.46
C ALA A 82 6.71 -9.42 -5.04
N ASN A 83 6.54 -8.50 -4.10
CA ASN A 83 6.25 -8.80 -2.69
C ASN A 83 4.81 -8.47 -2.28
N ASN A 84 3.87 -8.36 -3.23
CA ASN A 84 2.44 -8.19 -2.99
C ASN A 84 2.03 -6.84 -2.31
N TYR A 85 2.83 -5.79 -2.49
CA TYR A 85 2.50 -4.40 -2.11
C TYR A 85 1.77 -3.63 -3.23
N GLY A 86 1.52 -4.27 -4.37
CA GLY A 86 0.64 -3.76 -5.43
C GLY A 86 -0.76 -4.34 -5.35
N ILE A 87 -1.66 -3.91 -6.24
CA ILE A 87 -3.01 -4.50 -6.35
C ILE A 87 -2.93 -6.00 -6.72
N SER A 88 -1.93 -6.38 -7.52
CA SER A 88 -1.71 -7.76 -7.95
C SER A 88 -0.25 -7.96 -8.35
N ILE A 89 0.27 -9.15 -8.09
CA ILE A 89 1.58 -9.58 -8.61
C ILE A 89 1.55 -9.76 -10.15
N GLU A 90 0.39 -10.08 -10.71
CA GLU A 90 0.22 -10.43 -12.13
C GLU A 90 0.06 -9.21 -13.06
N LYS A 91 -0.34 -8.07 -12.49
CA LYS A 91 -0.60 -6.85 -13.25
C LYS A 91 0.40 -5.76 -12.85
N PRO A 92 1.19 -5.22 -13.80
CA PRO A 92 2.08 -4.10 -13.54
C PRO A 92 1.34 -2.94 -12.88
N MET A 93 1.99 -2.31 -11.90
CA MET A 93 1.45 -1.11 -11.27
C MET A 93 1.26 0.01 -12.30
N THR A 94 0.14 0.74 -12.20
CA THR A 94 -0.06 1.99 -12.93
C THR A 94 0.88 3.08 -12.41
N ALA A 95 1.08 4.16 -13.15
CA ALA A 95 1.97 5.23 -12.70
C ALA A 95 1.52 5.85 -11.36
N GLU A 96 0.21 6.02 -11.21
CA GLU A 96 -0.44 6.47 -9.95
C GLU A 96 -0.13 5.53 -8.77
N GLN A 97 -0.26 4.21 -8.97
CA GLN A 97 0.04 3.22 -7.93
C GLN A 97 1.51 3.24 -7.51
N LYS A 98 2.43 3.40 -8.48
CA LYS A 98 3.86 3.50 -8.19
C LYS A 98 4.17 4.75 -7.35
N GLN A 99 3.54 5.87 -7.68
CA GLN A 99 3.67 7.11 -6.91
C GLN A 99 3.07 6.96 -5.51
N GLY A 100 1.88 6.39 -5.38
CA GLY A 100 1.23 6.16 -4.09
C GLY A 100 2.08 5.27 -3.16
N LEU A 101 2.65 4.18 -3.70
CA LEU A 101 3.59 3.35 -2.97
C LEU A 101 4.83 4.15 -2.55
N ALA A 102 5.41 4.95 -3.44
CA ALA A 102 6.58 5.77 -3.13
C ALA A 102 6.29 6.82 -2.04
N VAL A 103 5.12 7.46 -2.06
CA VAL A 103 4.72 8.42 -1.02
C VAL A 103 4.60 7.72 0.34
N GLY A 104 3.92 6.58 0.41
CA GLY A 104 3.79 5.82 1.66
C GLY A 104 5.17 5.43 2.23
N GLN A 105 6.10 5.03 1.37
CA GLN A 105 7.45 4.67 1.83
C GLN A 105 8.32 5.88 2.19
N VAL A 106 8.10 7.05 1.57
CA VAL A 106 8.73 8.30 2.02
C VAL A 106 8.32 8.61 3.45
N MET A 107 7.02 8.51 3.78
CA MET A 107 6.53 8.74 5.14
C MET A 107 7.17 7.77 6.14
N ASN A 108 7.19 6.47 5.82
CA ASN A 108 7.86 5.46 6.65
C ASN A 108 9.35 5.77 6.86
N CYS A 109 10.07 6.20 5.82
CA CYS A 109 11.47 6.60 5.95
C CYS A 109 11.64 7.84 6.83
N GLN A 110 10.72 8.81 6.75
CA GLN A 110 10.77 10.02 7.57
C GLN A 110 10.55 9.68 9.04
N ASP A 111 9.53 8.88 9.38
CA ASP A 111 9.24 8.41 10.73
C ASP A 111 10.44 7.67 11.34
N VAL A 112 11.09 6.82 10.55
CA VAL A 112 12.31 6.11 10.97
C VAL A 112 13.49 7.05 11.18
N ASN A 113 13.67 8.03 10.28
CA ASN A 113 14.78 8.98 10.37
C ASN A 113 14.68 9.89 11.60
N ILE A 114 13.46 10.24 12.04
CA ILE A 114 13.24 11.04 13.25
C ILE A 114 13.08 10.20 14.53
N GLY A 115 13.07 8.86 14.40
CA GLY A 115 12.98 7.93 15.52
C GLY A 115 11.58 7.77 16.10
N GLU A 116 10.53 8.21 15.40
CA GLU A 116 9.13 7.97 15.79
C GLU A 116 8.73 6.50 15.58
N ARG A 117 9.32 5.86 14.58
CA ARG A 117 9.12 4.43 14.29
C ARG A 117 10.46 3.74 14.04
N THR A 118 10.48 2.43 14.20
CA THR A 118 11.59 1.59 13.75
C THR A 118 11.19 0.76 12.53
N TYR A 119 12.18 0.27 11.78
CA TYR A 119 11.91 -0.72 10.72
C TYR A 119 11.24 -1.99 11.26
N GLN A 120 11.45 -2.33 12.53
CA GLN A 120 10.80 -3.49 13.13
C GLN A 120 9.30 -3.23 13.33
N ASP A 121 8.92 -2.05 13.82
CA ASP A 121 7.51 -1.67 13.97
C ASP A 121 6.78 -1.69 12.63
N LEU A 122 7.44 -1.20 11.58
CA LEU A 122 6.88 -1.18 10.22
C LEU A 122 6.69 -2.60 9.65
N LYS A 123 7.66 -3.50 9.87
CA LYS A 123 7.53 -4.92 9.50
C LYS A 123 6.36 -5.60 10.22
N GLU A 124 6.20 -5.33 11.51
CA GLU A 124 5.13 -5.92 12.33
C GLU A 124 3.75 -5.47 11.86
N ASP A 125 3.59 -4.19 11.52
CA ASP A 125 2.35 -3.67 10.93
C ASP A 125 2.01 -4.37 9.60
N ASP A 126 2.98 -4.47 8.69
CA ASP A 126 2.75 -5.13 7.39
C ASP A 126 2.42 -6.62 7.57
N MET A 127 3.10 -7.32 8.47
CA MET A 127 2.78 -8.72 8.77
C MET A 127 1.38 -8.86 9.37
N SER A 128 0.96 -7.92 10.24
CA SER A 128 -0.39 -7.91 10.80
C SER A 128 -1.48 -7.70 9.75
N SER A 129 -1.13 -7.04 8.64
CA SER A 129 -2.01 -6.84 7.48
C SER A 129 -2.01 -8.02 6.49
N GLY A 130 -1.19 -9.06 6.74
CA GLY A 130 -1.16 -10.30 5.97
C GLY A 130 0.10 -10.50 5.11
N ALA A 131 1.10 -9.61 5.20
CA ALA A 131 2.39 -9.86 4.54
C ALA A 131 3.14 -11.01 5.21
N THR A 132 3.87 -11.79 4.42
CA THR A 132 4.77 -12.84 4.93
C THR A 132 6.11 -12.25 5.38
N GLN A 133 6.83 -12.98 6.24
CA GLN A 133 8.18 -12.59 6.69
C GLN A 133 9.13 -12.32 5.51
N GLU A 134 9.09 -13.17 4.48
CA GLU A 134 9.93 -13.01 3.28
C GLU A 134 9.63 -11.72 2.53
N GLN A 135 8.34 -11.42 2.33
CA GLN A 135 7.90 -10.20 1.64
C GLN A 135 8.34 -8.93 2.37
N VAL A 136 8.19 -8.91 3.71
CA VAL A 136 8.62 -7.75 4.50
C VAL A 136 10.14 -7.64 4.54
N ASP A 137 10.88 -8.75 4.62
CA ASP A 137 12.35 -8.70 4.64
C ASP A 137 12.93 -8.15 3.34
N GLU A 138 12.37 -8.53 2.19
CA GLU A 138 12.77 -7.99 0.88
C GLU A 138 12.42 -6.50 0.76
N MET A 139 11.17 -6.12 1.07
CA MET A 139 10.75 -4.72 1.01
C MET A 139 11.60 -3.83 1.92
N TYR A 140 11.68 -4.15 3.20
CA TYR A 140 12.41 -3.33 4.16
C TYR A 140 13.93 -3.42 4.01
N GLY A 141 14.45 -4.51 3.44
CA GLY A 141 15.84 -4.62 3.02
C GLY A 141 16.18 -3.59 1.94
N PHE A 142 15.32 -3.47 0.92
CA PHE A 142 15.46 -2.43 -0.11
C PHE A 142 15.27 -1.02 0.47
N LEU A 143 14.24 -0.82 1.29
CA LEU A 143 13.97 0.50 1.87
C LEU A 143 15.17 1.02 2.67
N LYS A 144 15.72 0.18 3.54
CA LYS A 144 16.86 0.52 4.39
C LYS A 144 18.15 0.77 3.59
N SER A 145 18.43 -0.05 2.58
CA SER A 145 19.70 -0.01 1.86
C SER A 145 19.74 0.99 0.70
N SER A 146 18.59 1.23 0.06
CA SER A 146 18.54 1.80 -1.28
C SER A 146 17.50 2.90 -1.47
N PHE A 147 16.44 2.96 -0.65
CA PHE A 147 15.39 3.98 -0.79
C PHE A 147 15.54 5.11 0.24
N CYS A 148 15.41 4.78 1.52
CA CYS A 148 15.42 5.75 2.62
C CYS A 148 16.69 6.62 2.70
N PRO A 149 17.90 6.15 2.33
CA PRO A 149 19.09 7.01 2.30
C PRO A 149 18.98 8.22 1.35
N TYR A 150 18.06 8.21 0.39
CA TYR A 150 17.82 9.33 -0.52
C TYR A 150 16.67 10.24 -0.07
N VAL A 151 15.87 9.82 0.91
CA VAL A 151 14.70 10.56 1.38
C VAL A 151 15.17 11.69 2.29
N GLN A 152 14.98 12.92 1.83
CA GLN A 152 15.25 14.12 2.61
C GLN A 152 14.09 14.43 3.55
N PRO A 153 14.35 15.08 4.69
CA PRO A 153 13.30 15.66 5.52
C PRO A 153 12.42 16.57 4.67
N GLU A 154 11.11 16.52 4.89
CA GLU A 154 10.21 17.50 4.29
C GLU A 154 10.63 18.89 4.77
N ARG A 155 10.83 19.82 3.84
CA ARG A 155 11.23 21.17 4.22
C ARG A 155 10.02 21.86 4.82
N ALA A 156 10.12 22.25 6.10
CA ALA A 156 9.15 23.14 6.71
C ALA A 156 9.01 24.39 5.82
N SER A 157 7.79 24.59 5.30
CA SER A 157 7.43 25.73 4.47
C SER A 157 7.07 26.94 5.34
#